data_AF-A0A9N9NYD6-F1
#
_entry.id   AF-A0A9N9NYD6-F1
#
_cell.length_a   1.000
_cell.length_b   1.000
_cell.length_c   1.000
_cell.angle_alpha   90.00
_cell.angle_beta   90.00
_cell.angle_gamma   90.00
#
_symmetry.space_group_name_H-M   'P 1'
#
loop_
_entity.id
_entity.type
_entity.pdbx_description
1 polymer ?
#
loop_
_entity_poly.entity_id
_entity_poly.type
_entity_poly.pdbx_seq_one_letter_code
_entity_poly.pdbx_strand_id
1 'polypeptide(L)'
;LVLWSPWVDLMNSMPSYWKIEMDKTDFIVRTLSIYKLGPPTSISIKYLERVKILSEKIKQKKPKVVGHPSFNTVPRFNLYCANEALAIPYVSPMLAESLGNLPPILCQVGGGERFLDSNILLSFRASDPSKFQLPKYATMNFANSPFKKPTDVILEVYEGACHCFQDRAPNEKISKFSIKRSCDFIKNHTLNESIPNEAENKSFQGIQKTINTIAINPNCDIRELDEKFLECLNWENIGVVPELEVDM
;
A
#
# COMPACT_ATOMS: atom_id res chain seq x y z
N LEU A 1 -0.67 14.01 3.65
CA LEU A 1 0.25 12.93 3.21
C LEU A 1 0.12 12.77 1.71
N VAL A 2 1.21 12.84 0.97
CA VAL A 2 1.23 12.47 -0.46
C VAL A 2 1.90 11.11 -0.58
N LEU A 3 1.22 10.16 -1.21
CA LEU A 3 1.67 8.80 -1.38
C LEU A 3 1.80 8.51 -2.87
N TRP A 4 3.01 8.25 -3.33
CA TRP A 4 3.29 7.78 -4.69
C TRP A 4 3.53 6.28 -4.66
N SER A 5 2.53 5.53 -5.10
CA SER A 5 2.60 4.08 -5.25
C SER A 5 3.20 3.33 -4.03
N PRO A 6 2.88 3.67 -2.76
CA PRO A 6 3.58 3.07 -1.62
C PRO A 6 3.44 1.54 -1.57
N TRP A 7 4.53 0.88 -1.19
CA TRP A 7 4.51 -0.55 -0.87
C TRP A 7 4.07 -0.74 0.58
N VAL A 8 2.77 -0.95 0.78
CA VAL A 8 2.12 -0.99 2.12
C VAL A 8 1.84 -2.40 2.65
N ASP A 9 2.03 -3.41 1.80
CA ASP A 9 1.83 -4.82 2.09
C ASP A 9 3.09 -5.62 1.71
N LEU A 10 3.97 -5.83 2.68
CA LEU A 10 5.25 -6.51 2.44
C LEU A 10 5.10 -8.03 2.23
N MET A 11 3.89 -8.58 2.38
CA MET A 11 3.60 -9.97 2.06
C MET A 11 3.26 -10.17 0.58
N ASN A 12 3.12 -9.08 -0.18
CA ASN A 12 2.72 -9.08 -1.58
C ASN A 12 1.45 -9.91 -1.79
N SER A 13 0.45 -9.73 -0.92
CA SER A 13 -0.71 -10.62 -0.80
C SER A 13 -1.89 -10.24 -1.68
N MET A 14 -1.86 -9.05 -2.30
CA MET A 14 -2.97 -8.57 -3.12
C MET A 14 -2.94 -9.13 -4.56
N PRO A 15 -4.11 -9.34 -5.21
CA PRO A 15 -4.19 -9.97 -6.52
C PRO A 15 -3.40 -9.27 -7.63
N SER A 16 -3.45 -7.93 -7.72
CA SER A 16 -2.70 -7.16 -8.73
C SER A 16 -1.22 -7.47 -8.75
N TYR A 17 -0.64 -7.86 -7.60
CA TYR A 17 0.76 -8.19 -7.51
C TYR A 17 1.11 -9.41 -8.37
N TRP A 18 0.19 -10.38 -8.45
CA TRP A 18 0.40 -11.67 -9.13
C TRP A 18 -0.19 -11.74 -10.54
N LYS A 19 -0.89 -10.71 -11.01
CA LYS A 19 -1.41 -10.64 -12.39
C LYS A 19 -0.26 -10.70 -13.40
N ILE A 20 -0.38 -11.59 -14.39
CA ILE A 20 0.61 -11.76 -15.47
C ILE A 20 0.62 -10.55 -16.40
N GLU A 21 -0.52 -9.87 -16.52
CA GLU A 21 -0.69 -8.69 -17.36
C GLU A 21 0.22 -7.55 -16.91
N MET A 22 0.52 -7.48 -15.60
CA MET A 22 1.40 -6.48 -15.02
C MET A 22 2.86 -6.63 -15.46
N ASP A 23 3.27 -7.80 -15.98
CA ASP A 23 4.61 -8.00 -16.56
C ASP A 23 4.86 -7.07 -17.77
N LYS A 24 3.79 -6.61 -18.43
CA LYS A 24 3.88 -5.73 -19.61
C LYS A 24 3.96 -4.25 -19.26
N THR A 25 3.55 -3.89 -18.04
CA THR A 25 3.32 -2.50 -17.64
C THR A 25 4.14 -2.08 -16.43
N ASP A 26 4.63 -3.02 -15.62
CA ASP A 26 5.42 -2.74 -14.42
C ASP A 26 6.82 -3.38 -14.48
N PHE A 27 7.80 -2.72 -13.86
CA PHE A 27 9.16 -3.26 -13.69
C PHE A 27 9.31 -4.03 -12.38
N ILE A 28 8.34 -3.94 -11.45
CA ILE A 28 8.32 -4.81 -10.29
C ILE A 28 8.12 -6.24 -10.77
N VAL A 29 8.89 -7.17 -10.21
CA VAL A 29 8.86 -8.58 -10.57
C VAL A 29 7.85 -9.33 -9.71
N ARG A 30 7.14 -10.30 -10.31
CA ARG A 30 6.16 -11.15 -9.62
C ARG A 30 6.85 -12.23 -8.77
N THR A 31 7.39 -11.86 -7.62
CA THR A 31 8.11 -12.76 -6.73
C THR A 31 7.95 -12.31 -5.28
N LEU A 32 7.95 -13.24 -4.33
CA LEU A 32 7.90 -12.88 -2.90
C LEU A 32 9.10 -12.01 -2.52
N SER A 33 10.28 -12.33 -3.03
CA SER A 33 11.49 -11.52 -2.85
C SER A 33 11.69 -10.54 -4.00
N ILE A 34 11.18 -9.31 -3.85
CA ILE A 34 11.42 -8.21 -4.80
C ILE A 34 12.91 -7.94 -4.95
N TYR A 35 13.61 -7.90 -3.80
CA TYR A 35 15.04 -7.72 -3.76
C TYR A 35 15.72 -9.05 -3.46
N LYS A 36 16.51 -9.54 -4.41
CA LYS A 36 17.34 -10.74 -4.25
C LYS A 36 18.80 -10.34 -4.06
N LEU A 37 19.52 -11.11 -3.26
CA LEU A 37 20.98 -11.01 -3.26
C LEU A 37 21.48 -11.44 -4.64
N GLY A 38 22.41 -10.66 -5.21
CA GLY A 38 23.15 -11.06 -6.39
C GLY A 38 24.12 -12.21 -6.08
N PRO A 39 25.08 -12.49 -6.99
CA PRO A 39 26.10 -13.51 -6.76
C PRO A 39 26.82 -13.37 -5.42
N PRO A 40 27.35 -14.46 -4.83
CA PRO A 40 28.11 -14.39 -3.59
C PRO A 40 29.26 -13.39 -3.66
N THR A 41 29.28 -12.46 -2.70
CA THR A 41 30.35 -11.49 -2.48
C THR A 41 30.69 -11.49 -0.99
N SER A 42 31.82 -10.88 -0.62
CA SER A 42 32.17 -10.72 0.79
C SER A 42 31.09 -10.00 1.61
N ILE A 43 30.33 -9.10 0.97
CA ILE A 43 29.22 -8.37 1.61
C ILE A 43 28.00 -9.27 1.77
N SER A 44 27.58 -10.00 0.73
CA SER A 44 26.40 -10.87 0.82
C SER A 44 26.62 -12.05 1.76
N ILE A 45 27.84 -12.60 1.84
CA ILE A 45 28.21 -13.62 2.84
C ILE A 45 28.08 -13.06 4.26
N LYS A 46 28.70 -11.90 4.55
CA LYS A 46 28.58 -11.24 5.86
C LYS A 46 27.14 -10.90 6.24
N TYR A 47 26.33 -10.52 5.25
CA TYR A 47 24.90 -10.30 5.46
C TYR A 47 24.22 -11.59 5.91
N LEU A 48 24.40 -12.70 5.19
CA LEU A 48 23.80 -13.99 5.52
C LEU A 48 24.21 -14.50 6.90
N GLU A 49 25.50 -14.34 7.28
CA GLU A 49 25.98 -14.64 8.62
C GLU A 49 25.26 -13.83 9.70
N ARG A 50 25.13 -12.51 9.51
CA ARG A 50 24.42 -11.63 10.44
C ARG A 50 22.93 -11.97 10.53
N VAL A 51 22.31 -12.32 9.40
CA VAL A 51 20.91 -12.78 9.36
C VAL A 51 20.75 -14.05 10.19
N LYS A 52 21.63 -15.04 10.04
CA LYS A 52 21.60 -16.28 10.81
C LYS A 52 21.69 -16.02 12.32
N ILE A 53 22.66 -15.20 12.74
CA ILE A 53 22.83 -14.81 14.16
C ILE A 53 21.59 -14.08 14.68
N LEU A 54 21.01 -13.17 13.90
CA LEU A 54 19.81 -12.44 14.29
C LEU A 54 18.60 -13.38 14.43
N SER A 55 18.40 -14.29 13.48
CA SER A 55 17.31 -15.27 13.52
C SER A 55 17.41 -16.18 14.75
N GLU A 56 18.62 -16.63 15.12
CA GLU A 56 18.84 -17.41 16.34
C GLU A 56 18.47 -16.61 17.60
N LYS A 57 18.88 -15.33 17.67
CA LYS A 57 18.50 -14.43 18.78
C LYS A 57 16.98 -14.21 18.88
N ILE A 58 16.29 -14.03 17.76
CA ILE A 58 14.83 -13.88 17.72
C ILE A 58 14.16 -15.16 18.24
N LYS A 59 14.59 -16.33 17.74
CA LYS A 59 14.08 -17.63 18.20
C LYS A 59 14.26 -17.85 19.70
N GLN A 60 15.41 -17.47 20.26
CA GLN A 60 15.67 -17.56 21.70
C GLN A 60 14.75 -16.66 22.53
N LYS A 61 14.46 -15.45 22.03
CA LYS A 61 13.57 -14.50 22.71
C LYS A 61 12.10 -14.88 22.65
N LYS A 62 11.68 -15.72 21.69
CA LYS A 62 10.28 -16.13 21.47
C LYS A 62 9.31 -14.94 21.52
N PRO A 63 9.51 -13.89 20.71
CA PRO A 63 8.66 -12.70 20.78
C PRO A 63 7.21 -13.09 20.48
N LYS A 64 6.29 -12.55 21.26
CA LYS A 64 4.85 -12.67 20.99
C LYS A 64 4.48 -11.73 19.85
N VAL A 65 4.70 -12.19 18.61
CA VAL A 65 4.28 -11.48 17.41
C VAL A 65 2.88 -11.95 17.05
N VAL A 66 1.93 -11.02 17.02
CA VAL A 66 0.58 -11.28 16.47
C VAL A 66 0.70 -11.22 14.96
N GLY A 67 0.74 -12.37 14.30
CA GLY A 67 0.85 -12.49 12.85
C GLY A 67 0.10 -13.72 12.33
N HIS A 68 0.13 -13.95 11.03
CA HIS A 68 -0.51 -15.10 10.40
C HIS A 68 0.45 -16.31 10.34
N PRO A 69 -0.02 -17.57 10.50
CA PRO A 69 0.84 -18.76 10.41
C PRO A 69 1.68 -18.87 9.13
N SER A 70 1.20 -18.27 8.03
CA SER A 70 1.91 -18.23 6.73
C SER A 70 3.28 -17.53 6.79
N PHE A 71 3.59 -16.75 7.84
CA PHE A 71 4.92 -16.12 7.95
C PHE A 71 6.03 -17.14 8.21
N ASN A 72 5.67 -18.33 8.68
CA ASN A 72 6.59 -19.42 9.00
C ASN A 72 6.60 -20.52 7.93
N THR A 73 5.75 -20.44 6.90
CA THR A 73 5.66 -21.47 5.84
C THR A 73 6.70 -21.28 4.74
N VAL A 74 7.33 -20.10 4.68
CA VAL A 74 8.35 -19.75 3.69
C VAL A 74 9.65 -19.31 4.36
N PRO A 75 10.81 -19.51 3.72
CA PRO A 75 12.06 -18.89 4.14
C PRO A 75 11.93 -17.36 4.19
N ARG A 76 12.92 -16.69 4.80
CA ARG A 76 12.97 -15.23 4.79
C ARG A 76 13.00 -14.72 3.35
N PHE A 77 12.00 -13.92 2.98
CA PHE A 77 11.83 -13.42 1.61
C PHE A 77 12.05 -11.92 1.45
N ASN A 78 12.18 -11.17 2.55
CA ASN A 78 12.46 -9.73 2.50
C ASN A 78 13.85 -9.41 3.08
N LEU A 79 14.64 -8.60 2.36
CA LEU A 79 15.94 -8.12 2.85
C LEU A 79 15.79 -7.08 3.97
N TYR A 80 14.65 -6.38 4.01
CA TYR A 80 14.34 -5.31 4.96
C TYR A 80 14.26 -5.83 6.40
N CYS A 81 13.52 -6.92 6.64
CA CYS A 81 13.28 -7.45 7.98
C CYS A 81 13.16 -8.97 7.99
N ALA A 82 13.21 -9.58 9.19
CA ALA A 82 12.86 -10.98 9.37
C ALA A 82 11.33 -11.18 9.24
N ASN A 83 10.87 -12.41 8.98
CA ASN A 83 9.44 -12.66 8.77
C ASN A 83 8.61 -12.34 10.02
N GLU A 84 9.17 -12.54 11.21
CA GLU A 84 8.56 -12.20 12.50
C GLU A 84 8.31 -10.68 12.65
N ALA A 85 9.01 -9.84 11.90
CA ALA A 85 8.81 -8.40 11.92
C ALA A 85 7.78 -7.92 10.88
N LEU A 86 7.39 -8.75 9.91
CA LEU A 86 6.41 -8.38 8.88
C LEU A 86 5.05 -8.03 9.48
N ALA A 87 4.71 -8.64 10.62
CA ALA A 87 3.46 -8.40 11.34
C ALA A 87 3.39 -7.01 12.01
N ILE A 88 4.53 -6.32 12.15
CA ILE A 88 4.59 -5.04 12.84
C ILE A 88 3.95 -3.99 11.94
N PRO A 89 2.94 -3.22 12.40
CA PRO A 89 2.26 -2.22 11.56
C PRO A 89 3.17 -1.15 10.96
N TYR A 90 4.28 -0.81 11.63
CA TYR A 90 5.28 0.12 11.08
C TYR A 90 6.17 -0.48 9.98
N VAL A 91 6.15 -1.80 9.82
CA VAL A 91 6.81 -2.53 8.74
C VAL A 91 5.83 -2.77 7.59
N SER A 92 4.63 -3.26 7.90
CA SER A 92 3.54 -3.48 6.94
C SER A 92 2.31 -2.67 7.36
N PRO A 93 2.13 -1.43 6.87
CA PRO A 93 1.02 -0.56 7.25
C PRO A 93 -0.36 -1.20 7.08
N MET A 94 -0.51 -2.11 6.11
CA MET A 94 -1.76 -2.86 5.93
C MET A 94 -2.11 -3.78 7.10
N LEU A 95 -1.20 -4.01 8.04
CA LEU A 95 -1.46 -4.77 9.27
C LEU A 95 -1.77 -3.88 10.48
N ALA A 96 -1.84 -2.56 10.30
CA ALA A 96 -2.34 -1.69 11.36
C ALA A 96 -3.78 -2.07 11.73
N GLU A 97 -4.08 -2.05 13.02
CA GLU A 97 -5.44 -2.29 13.54
C GLU A 97 -6.46 -1.33 12.94
N SER A 98 -6.05 -0.08 12.72
CA SER A 98 -6.83 0.95 12.02
C SER A 98 -5.91 1.91 11.28
N LEU A 99 -6.45 2.50 10.20
CA LEU A 99 -5.81 3.56 9.41
C LEU A 99 -6.60 4.87 9.47
N GLY A 100 -7.50 5.01 10.44
CA GLY A 100 -8.20 6.27 10.70
C GLY A 100 -7.31 7.30 11.39
N ASN A 101 -7.83 8.52 11.55
CA ASN A 101 -7.19 9.67 12.19
C ASN A 101 -5.86 10.11 11.56
N LEU A 102 -5.50 9.59 10.39
CA LEU A 102 -4.35 10.06 9.64
C LEU A 102 -4.62 11.47 9.09
N PRO A 103 -3.58 12.29 8.85
CA PRO A 103 -3.71 13.53 8.10
C PRO A 103 -4.30 13.27 6.70
N PRO A 104 -4.93 14.26 6.04
CA PRO A 104 -5.49 14.10 4.70
C PRO A 104 -4.51 13.43 3.73
N ILE A 105 -4.98 12.47 2.93
CA ILE A 105 -4.16 11.63 2.06
C ILE A 105 -4.47 11.93 0.60
N LEU A 106 -3.44 12.17 -0.19
CA LEU A 106 -3.46 12.00 -1.63
C LEU A 106 -2.69 10.71 -1.96
N CYS A 107 -3.39 9.69 -2.45
CA CYS A 107 -2.82 8.43 -2.91
C CYS A 107 -2.85 8.38 -4.43
N GLN A 108 -1.67 8.36 -5.04
CA GLN A 108 -1.49 8.29 -6.49
C GLN A 108 -0.86 6.94 -6.85
N VAL A 109 -1.54 6.18 -7.69
CA VAL A 109 -1.19 4.79 -8.01
C VAL A 109 -1.27 4.56 -9.52
N GLY A 110 -0.37 3.76 -10.06
CA GLY A 110 -0.39 3.35 -11.46
C GLY A 110 -1.44 2.26 -11.72
N GLY A 111 -2.28 2.43 -12.73
CA GLY A 111 -3.27 1.43 -13.15
C GLY A 111 -2.63 0.18 -13.77
N GLY A 112 -1.35 0.24 -14.15
CA GLY A 112 -0.56 -0.87 -14.65
C GLY A 112 0.53 -1.31 -13.67
N GLU A 113 0.39 -1.04 -12.37
CA GLU A 113 1.37 -1.45 -11.36
C GLU A 113 0.90 -2.61 -10.47
N ARG A 114 1.85 -3.35 -9.92
CA ARG A 114 1.60 -4.50 -9.04
C ARG A 114 1.02 -4.14 -7.68
N PHE A 115 1.33 -2.95 -7.17
CA PHE A 115 0.81 -2.46 -5.89
C PHE A 115 -0.55 -1.75 -6.01
N LEU A 116 -1.20 -1.83 -7.18
CA LEU A 116 -2.49 -1.20 -7.44
C LEU A 116 -3.54 -1.52 -6.37
N ASP A 117 -3.82 -2.81 -6.17
CA ASP A 117 -4.89 -3.24 -5.28
C ASP A 117 -4.60 -2.89 -3.81
N SER A 118 -3.33 -2.96 -3.38
CA SER A 118 -2.97 -2.62 -1.99
C SER A 118 -3.14 -1.13 -1.70
N ASN A 119 -2.89 -0.27 -2.68
CA ASN A 119 -3.07 1.18 -2.57
C ASN A 119 -4.55 1.60 -2.60
N ILE A 120 -5.36 0.90 -3.41
CA ILE A 120 -6.81 1.07 -3.39
C ILE A 120 -7.34 0.66 -2.01
N LEU A 121 -7.01 -0.55 -1.54
CA LEU A 121 -7.50 -1.02 -0.24
C LEU A 121 -7.01 -0.12 0.92
N LEU A 122 -5.77 0.35 0.90
CA LEU A 122 -5.25 1.32 1.88
C LEU A 122 -6.12 2.58 1.93
N SER A 123 -6.45 3.14 0.77
CA SER A 123 -7.26 4.36 0.65
C SER A 123 -8.65 4.18 1.24
N PHE A 124 -9.30 3.06 0.91
CA PHE A 124 -10.62 2.72 1.46
C PHE A 124 -10.57 2.46 2.97
N ARG A 125 -9.54 1.75 3.46
CA ARG A 125 -9.32 1.51 4.88
C ARG A 125 -9.09 2.78 5.69
N ALA A 126 -8.38 3.76 5.15
CA ALA A 126 -8.19 5.04 5.83
C ALA A 126 -9.49 5.87 5.82
N SER A 127 -10.24 5.83 4.72
CA SER A 127 -11.48 6.61 4.57
C SER A 127 -12.69 6.04 5.31
N ASP A 128 -12.74 4.73 5.55
CA ASP A 128 -13.79 4.09 6.34
C ASP A 128 -13.20 2.93 7.15
N PRO A 129 -12.45 3.24 8.24
CA PRO A 129 -11.80 2.22 9.04
C PRO A 129 -12.81 1.32 9.77
N SER A 130 -14.07 1.77 9.91
CA SER A 130 -15.14 1.00 10.53
C SER A 130 -15.64 -0.12 9.63
N LYS A 131 -15.70 0.13 8.32
CA LYS A 131 -16.13 -0.85 7.31
C LYS A 131 -15.00 -1.80 6.91
N PHE A 132 -13.79 -1.28 6.69
CA PHE A 132 -12.69 -2.08 6.16
C PHE A 132 -11.70 -2.54 7.25
N GLN A 133 -12.18 -3.41 8.13
CA GLN A 133 -11.40 -4.02 9.22
C GLN A 133 -10.62 -5.26 8.74
N LEU A 134 -9.70 -5.08 7.79
CA LEU A 134 -8.87 -6.13 7.22
C LEU A 134 -7.38 -5.91 7.48
N PRO A 135 -6.54 -6.97 7.62
CA PRO A 135 -6.97 -8.35 7.78
C PRO A 135 -7.60 -8.61 9.13
N LYS A 136 -8.58 -9.51 9.17
CA LYS A 136 -9.39 -9.82 10.36
C LYS A 136 -8.54 -10.17 11.58
N TYR A 137 -7.41 -10.87 11.39
CA TYR A 137 -6.51 -11.26 12.49
C TYR A 137 -5.73 -10.08 13.09
N ALA A 138 -5.52 -8.99 12.34
CA ALA A 138 -4.79 -7.81 12.79
C ALA A 138 -5.71 -6.69 13.32
N THR A 139 -7.01 -6.76 13.01
CA THR A 139 -8.01 -5.73 13.35
C THR A 139 -8.96 -6.14 14.49
N MET A 140 -8.71 -7.28 15.16
CA MET A 140 -9.59 -7.84 16.20
C MET A 140 -9.92 -6.88 17.35
N ASN A 141 -9.02 -5.95 17.67
CA ASN A 141 -9.16 -5.02 18.78
C ASN A 141 -9.56 -3.59 18.31
N PHE A 142 -10.03 -3.45 17.07
CA PHE A 142 -10.51 -2.19 16.49
C PHE A 142 -11.48 -1.44 17.43
N ALA A 143 -12.35 -2.15 18.15
CA ALA A 143 -13.28 -1.59 19.13
C ALA A 143 -12.62 -0.76 20.24
N ASN A 144 -11.35 -0.99 20.55
CA ASN A 144 -10.56 -0.23 21.54
C ASN A 144 -9.55 0.72 20.89
N SER A 145 -9.46 0.76 19.55
CA SER A 145 -8.52 1.62 18.85
C SER A 145 -8.84 3.11 19.08
N PRO A 146 -7.84 3.96 19.33
CA PRO A 146 -8.04 5.41 19.35
C PRO A 146 -8.16 6.01 17.93
N PHE A 147 -7.80 5.25 16.89
CA PHE A 147 -7.68 5.73 15.51
C PHE A 147 -8.90 5.38 14.65
N LYS A 148 -10.11 5.78 15.04
CA LYS A 148 -11.36 5.37 14.36
C LYS A 148 -11.98 6.40 13.43
N LYS A 149 -11.54 7.66 13.50
CA LYS A 149 -12.10 8.73 12.68
C LYS A 149 -11.72 8.49 11.22
N PRO A 150 -12.67 8.49 10.27
CA PRO A 150 -12.39 8.55 8.85
C PRO A 150 -11.33 9.61 8.50
N THR A 151 -10.38 9.23 7.65
CA THR A 151 -9.39 10.14 7.06
C THR A 151 -9.89 10.64 5.70
N ASP A 152 -9.71 11.92 5.41
CA ASP A 152 -9.98 12.48 4.09
C ASP A 152 -8.99 11.93 3.06
N VAL A 153 -9.48 11.22 2.04
CA VAL A 153 -8.65 10.56 1.04
C VAL A 153 -9.03 11.00 -0.38
N ILE A 154 -8.02 11.36 -1.17
CA ILE A 154 -8.11 11.45 -2.63
C ILE A 154 -7.30 10.28 -3.20
N LEU A 155 -7.96 9.37 -3.92
CA LEU A 155 -7.35 8.27 -4.64
C LEU A 155 -7.34 8.57 -6.13
N GLU A 156 -6.16 8.55 -6.74
CA GLU A 156 -5.94 8.81 -8.16
C GLU A 156 -5.28 7.59 -8.82
N VAL A 157 -6.01 6.93 -9.71
CA VAL A 157 -5.50 5.82 -10.51
C VAL A 157 -5.07 6.32 -11.88
N TYR A 158 -3.79 6.22 -12.19
CA TYR A 158 -3.19 6.66 -13.45
C TYR A 158 -3.16 5.51 -14.47
N GLU A 159 -4.09 5.50 -15.41
CA GLU A 159 -4.29 4.38 -16.34
C GLU A 159 -3.02 4.04 -17.11
N GLY A 160 -2.63 2.76 -17.06
CA GLY A 160 -1.45 2.23 -17.76
C GLY A 160 -0.09 2.67 -17.19
N ALA A 161 -0.06 3.52 -16.17
CA ALA A 161 1.20 3.92 -15.53
C ALA A 161 1.77 2.79 -14.67
N CYS A 162 3.11 2.70 -14.64
CA CYS A 162 3.87 1.74 -13.83
C CYS A 162 4.07 2.22 -12.39
N HIS A 163 4.71 1.39 -11.57
CA HIS A 163 5.06 1.74 -10.20
C HIS A 163 5.96 2.99 -10.13
N CYS A 164 5.64 3.97 -9.27
CA CYS A 164 6.43 5.20 -9.13
C CYS A 164 6.72 5.90 -10.48
N PHE A 165 5.76 5.94 -11.40
CA PHE A 165 5.93 6.53 -12.73
C PHE A 165 6.42 7.99 -12.71
N GLN A 166 6.15 8.72 -11.62
CA GLN A 166 6.67 10.06 -11.37
C GLN A 166 8.21 10.11 -11.41
N ASP A 167 8.87 9.09 -10.83
CA ASP A 167 10.33 8.94 -10.80
C ASP A 167 10.86 8.23 -12.05
N ARG A 168 10.14 7.21 -12.53
CA ARG A 168 10.59 6.38 -13.66
C ARG A 168 10.50 7.07 -15.01
N ALA A 169 9.52 7.95 -15.18
CA ALA A 169 9.24 8.63 -16.43
C ALA A 169 8.96 10.13 -16.19
N PRO A 170 9.87 10.89 -15.58
CA PRO A 170 9.61 12.25 -15.08
C PRO A 170 9.32 13.24 -16.21
N ASN A 171 9.73 12.93 -17.43
CA ASN A 171 9.50 13.76 -18.61
C ASN A 171 8.13 13.57 -19.25
N GLU A 172 7.44 12.47 -18.94
CA GLU A 172 6.13 12.15 -19.48
C GLU A 172 5.06 13.13 -18.99
N LYS A 173 4.08 13.39 -19.86
CA LYS A 173 2.98 14.33 -19.56
C LYS A 173 2.22 13.91 -18.30
N ILE A 174 1.94 12.61 -18.18
CA ILE A 174 1.20 12.03 -17.05
C ILE A 174 1.95 12.19 -15.72
N SER A 175 3.27 12.01 -15.72
CA SER A 175 4.14 12.19 -14.55
C SER A 175 4.17 13.64 -14.09
N LYS A 176 4.39 14.58 -15.03
CA LYS A 176 4.35 16.02 -14.73
C LYS A 176 3.00 16.45 -14.17
N PHE A 177 1.91 15.93 -14.72
CA PHE A 177 0.57 16.17 -14.22
C PHE A 177 0.39 15.64 -12.79
N SER A 178 0.83 14.41 -12.50
CA SER A 178 0.78 13.80 -11.17
C SER A 178 1.58 14.57 -10.12
N ILE A 179 2.81 14.98 -10.47
CA ILE A 179 3.67 15.79 -9.60
C ILE A 179 3.02 17.15 -9.32
N LYS A 180 2.46 17.80 -10.35
CA LYS A 180 1.75 19.08 -10.16
C LYS A 180 0.58 18.93 -9.18
N ARG A 181 -0.23 17.88 -9.32
CA ARG A 181 -1.33 17.59 -8.39
C ARG A 181 -0.86 17.35 -6.96
N SER A 182 0.28 16.67 -6.80
CA SER A 182 0.94 16.52 -5.49
C SER A 182 1.35 17.86 -4.89
N CYS A 183 1.98 18.73 -5.68
CA CYS A 183 2.35 20.07 -5.23
C CYS A 183 1.12 20.90 -4.85
N ASP A 184 0.05 20.85 -5.64
CA ASP A 184 -1.19 21.58 -5.38
C ASP A 184 -1.87 21.06 -4.11
N PHE A 185 -1.90 19.75 -3.90
CA PHE A 185 -2.38 19.15 -2.66
C PHE A 185 -1.58 19.61 -1.44
N ILE A 186 -0.25 19.61 -1.52
CA ILE A 186 0.61 20.09 -0.43
C ILE A 186 0.33 21.56 -0.14
N LYS A 187 0.35 22.43 -1.15
CA LYS A 187 0.07 23.86 -1.00
C LYS A 187 -1.28 24.10 -0.30
N ASN A 188 -2.31 23.38 -0.72
CA ASN A 188 -3.66 23.53 -0.17
C ASN A 188 -3.76 23.11 1.30
N HIS A 189 -2.88 22.22 1.78
CA HIS A 189 -2.91 21.71 3.16
C HIS A 189 -1.82 22.30 4.06
N THR A 190 -0.88 23.08 3.51
CA THR A 190 0.21 23.69 4.31
C THR A 190 0.29 25.21 4.23
N LEU A 191 -0.23 25.83 3.16
CA LEU A 191 -0.11 27.28 2.93
C LEU A 191 -1.43 28.03 3.03
N ASN A 192 -2.56 27.35 2.88
CA ASN A 192 -3.87 27.96 3.11
C ASN A 192 -4.16 27.95 4.61
N GLU A 193 -3.62 28.93 5.34
CA GLU A 193 -4.06 29.22 6.69
C GLU A 193 -5.51 29.72 6.64
N SER A 194 -6.43 28.93 7.21
CA SER A 194 -7.78 29.35 7.61
C SER A 194 -8.66 29.99 6.53
N ILE A 195 -9.40 29.15 5.78
CA ILE A 195 -10.79 29.47 5.46
C ILE A 195 -11.61 28.29 5.97
N PRO A 196 -12.51 28.46 6.95
CA PRO A 196 -13.51 27.45 7.26
C PRO A 196 -14.28 27.20 5.96
N ASN A 197 -14.17 25.99 5.41
CA ASN A 197 -14.77 25.62 4.14
C ASN A 197 -16.31 25.53 4.29
N GLU A 198 -16.99 26.67 4.41
CA GLU A 198 -18.46 26.75 4.39
C GLU A 198 -19.04 26.26 3.05
N ALA A 199 -18.21 26.20 2.00
CA ALA A 199 -18.58 25.69 0.68
C ALA A 199 -18.55 24.15 0.57
N GLU A 200 -17.76 23.43 1.40
CA GLU A 200 -17.80 21.95 1.43
C GLU A 200 -19.03 21.42 2.18
N ASN A 201 -19.63 22.24 3.05
CA ASN A 201 -20.83 21.88 3.82
C ASN A 201 -22.15 21.96 3.04
N LYS A 202 -22.14 22.30 1.74
CA LYS A 202 -23.38 22.50 0.96
C LYS A 202 -23.64 21.50 -0.17
N SER A 203 -22.83 20.45 -0.36
CA SER A 203 -23.07 19.47 -1.44
C SER A 203 -23.07 17.97 -1.07
N PHE A 204 -22.94 17.58 0.20
CA PHE A 204 -22.98 16.16 0.58
C PHE A 204 -23.91 15.87 1.75
N GLN A 205 -25.18 16.27 1.61
CA GLN A 205 -26.26 15.68 2.41
C GLN A 205 -26.63 14.32 1.81
N GLY A 206 -26.21 13.22 2.46
CA GLY A 206 -26.81 11.91 2.25
C GLY A 206 -25.88 10.70 2.42
N ILE A 207 -24.60 10.82 2.07
CA ILE A 207 -23.57 9.80 2.30
C ILE A 207 -22.26 10.56 2.48
N GLN A 208 -21.69 10.60 3.69
CA GLN A 208 -20.34 11.15 3.91
C GLN A 208 -19.32 10.25 3.20
N LYS A 209 -19.11 10.45 1.89
CA LYS A 209 -17.98 9.85 1.20
C LYS A 209 -16.73 10.64 1.58
N THR A 210 -16.02 10.18 2.60
CA THR A 210 -14.70 10.69 3.04
C THR A 210 -13.58 10.34 2.04
N ILE A 211 -13.92 9.69 0.92
CA ILE A 211 -13.01 9.36 -0.17
C ILE A 211 -13.51 9.92 -1.49
N ASN A 212 -12.62 10.58 -2.22
CA ASN A 212 -12.77 10.95 -3.62
C ASN A 212 -11.90 10.01 -4.48
N THR A 213 -12.50 9.34 -5.45
CA THR A 213 -11.81 8.37 -6.32
C THR A 213 -11.91 8.80 -7.77
N ILE A 214 -10.77 8.93 -8.44
CA ILE A 214 -10.71 9.31 -9.86
C ILE A 214 -9.72 8.43 -10.64
N ALA A 215 -10.00 8.25 -11.92
CA ALA A 215 -9.05 7.71 -12.90
C ALA A 215 -8.50 8.84 -13.77
N ILE A 216 -7.24 8.71 -14.20
CA ILE A 216 -6.55 9.69 -15.04
C ILE A 216 -5.93 8.95 -16.21
N ASN A 217 -6.36 9.26 -17.43
CA ASN A 217 -5.83 8.61 -18.62
C ASN A 217 -4.45 9.16 -19.02
N PRO A 218 -3.74 8.55 -20.00
CA PRO A 218 -2.45 9.07 -20.49
C PRO A 218 -2.47 10.50 -21.05
N ASN A 219 -3.64 11.00 -21.46
CA ASN A 219 -3.83 12.37 -21.92
C ASN A 219 -4.05 13.38 -20.79
N CYS A 220 -4.07 12.91 -19.53
CA CYS A 220 -4.38 13.67 -18.32
C CYS A 220 -5.85 14.09 -18.17
N ASP A 221 -6.77 13.39 -18.85
CA ASP A 221 -8.20 13.58 -18.65
C ASP A 221 -8.63 12.87 -17.36
N ILE A 222 -9.33 13.59 -16.49
CA ILE A 222 -9.89 13.05 -15.24
C ILE A 222 -11.23 12.40 -15.54
N ARG A 223 -11.43 11.19 -15.02
CA ARG A 223 -12.64 10.36 -15.20
C ARG A 223 -13.05 9.74 -13.88
N GLU A 224 -14.27 9.22 -13.85
CA GLU A 224 -14.71 8.36 -12.77
C GLU A 224 -13.86 7.08 -12.72
N LEU A 225 -13.61 6.58 -11.51
CA LEU A 225 -12.87 5.35 -11.32
C LEU A 225 -13.74 4.16 -11.77
N ASP A 226 -13.22 3.37 -12.72
CA ASP A 226 -13.87 2.16 -13.22
C ASP A 226 -14.09 1.14 -12.08
N GLU A 227 -15.29 0.54 -12.03
CA GLU A 227 -15.70 -0.42 -11.01
C GLU A 227 -14.74 -1.62 -10.89
N LYS A 228 -14.06 -2.01 -11.99
CA LYS A 228 -13.08 -3.11 -11.97
C LYS A 228 -11.95 -2.89 -10.96
N PHE A 229 -11.60 -1.62 -10.68
CA PHE A 229 -10.56 -1.30 -9.70
C PHE A 229 -11.04 -1.54 -8.26
N LEU A 230 -12.36 -1.58 -8.03
CA LEU A 230 -12.95 -1.77 -6.71
C LEU A 230 -13.14 -3.24 -6.35
N GLU A 231 -12.95 -4.17 -7.29
CA GLU A 231 -13.05 -5.62 -7.04
C GLU A 231 -12.12 -6.08 -5.92
N CYS A 232 -10.94 -5.46 -5.80
CA CYS A 232 -9.95 -5.80 -4.78
C CYS A 232 -10.43 -5.54 -3.34
N LEU A 233 -11.49 -4.73 -3.15
CA LEU A 233 -12.06 -4.46 -1.83
C LEU A 233 -12.73 -5.68 -1.20
N ASN A 234 -13.03 -6.71 -2.01
CA ASN A 234 -13.56 -7.99 -1.54
C ASN A 234 -12.45 -8.99 -1.15
N TRP A 235 -11.16 -8.62 -1.27
CA TRP A 235 -10.05 -9.51 -0.98
C TRP A 235 -9.80 -9.64 0.53
N GLU A 236 -10.06 -10.82 1.10
CA GLU A 236 -9.92 -11.05 2.53
C GLU A 236 -8.51 -11.49 2.96
N ASN A 237 -7.68 -11.95 2.03
CA ASN A 237 -6.36 -12.52 2.30
C ASN A 237 -5.23 -11.48 2.32
N ILE A 238 -5.55 -10.18 2.46
CA ILE A 238 -4.53 -9.15 2.68
C ILE A 238 -3.67 -9.54 3.89
N GLY A 239 -2.35 -9.40 3.77
CA GLY A 239 -1.41 -9.72 4.83
C GLY A 239 -1.13 -11.21 5.04
N VAL A 240 -1.74 -12.09 4.26
CA VAL A 240 -1.42 -13.53 4.23
C VAL A 240 -0.39 -13.77 3.14
N VAL A 241 0.70 -14.48 3.46
CA VAL A 241 1.71 -14.84 2.45
C VAL A 241 1.05 -15.81 1.46
N PRO A 242 1.00 -15.47 0.16
CA PRO A 242 0.39 -16.33 -0.85
C PRO A 242 1.03 -17.71 -0.90
N GLU A 243 0.21 -18.74 -1.06
CA GLU A 243 0.67 -20.05 -1.48
C GLU A 243 1.05 -19.95 -2.95
N LEU A 244 2.36 -19.93 -3.22
CA LEU A 244 2.86 -19.99 -4.58
C LEU A 244 2.94 -21.45 -4.99
N GLU A 245 2.29 -21.81 -6.10
CA GLU A 245 2.71 -22.99 -6.84
C GLU A 245 4.16 -22.76 -7.24
N VAL A 246 5.06 -23.57 -6.67
CA VAL A 246 6.44 -23.59 -7.10
C VAL A 246 6.42 -24.20 -8.49
N ASP A 247 6.45 -23.36 -9.52
CA ASP A 247 6.81 -23.83 -10.86
C ASP A 247 8.19 -24.52 -10.71
N MET A 248 8.16 -25.85 -10.76
CA MET A 248 9.35 -26.71 -10.77
C MET A 248 10.08 -26.61 -12.10
#